data_AF-A0A0M4U5F5-F1
#
_entry.id   AF-A0A0M4U5F5-F1
#
_cell.length_a   1.000
_cell.length_b   1.000
_cell.length_c   1.000
_cell.angle_alpha   90.00
_cell.angle_beta   90.00
_cell.angle_gamma   90.00
#
_symmetry.space_group_name_H-M   'P 1'
#
loop_
_entity.id
_entity.type
_entity.pdbx_description
1 polymer ?
#
loop_
_entity_poly.entity_id
_entity_poly.type
_entity_poly.pdbx_seq_one_letter_code
_entity_poly.pdbx_strand_id
1 'polypeptide(L)'
;MTRFCLSAHLPHRKFLFSTAITSAFMILTGCQTVTHTNNLNASSLNSSQSAVVANTAPVPSALSTQSKLTPAVQTVIGDYATDSYDKRQQGYDWVGVMVRPFGEAEIDIKVRARGDIKNPSCSYEGKATLMGQDLAHGVIFQTVANNSVTFLQFKDGKLTIDSQDKTALNYFCSGGDTLAGDYQKLASQLVLS
;
A
#
# COMPACT_ATOMS: atom_id res chain seq x y z
N MET A 1 -13.44 -11.87 -67.52
CA MET A 1 -13.37 -10.47 -67.98
C MET A 1 -13.88 -9.57 -66.85
N THR A 2 -13.03 -8.61 -66.47
CA THR A 2 -13.34 -7.32 -65.83
C THR A 2 -13.87 -7.27 -64.38
N ARG A 3 -12.98 -6.78 -63.50
CA ARG A 3 -13.25 -6.22 -62.16
C ARG A 3 -14.11 -4.97 -62.25
N PHE A 4 -14.86 -4.65 -61.19
CA PHE A 4 -14.97 -3.27 -60.69
C PHE A 4 -15.14 -3.26 -59.16
N CYS A 5 -14.15 -2.70 -58.46
CA CYS A 5 -14.29 -2.19 -57.10
C CYS A 5 -15.07 -0.87 -57.14
N LEU A 6 -15.87 -0.59 -56.11
CA LEU A 6 -16.25 0.77 -55.77
C LEU A 6 -16.09 1.00 -54.26
N SER A 7 -15.09 1.81 -53.92
CA SER A 7 -14.91 2.46 -52.62
C SER A 7 -15.85 3.66 -52.51
N ALA A 8 -16.44 3.88 -51.34
CA ALA A 8 -16.89 5.21 -50.89
C ALA A 8 -16.92 5.22 -49.35
N HIS A 9 -15.91 5.80 -48.70
CA HIS A 9 -15.83 7.19 -48.23
C HIS A 9 -16.43 7.40 -46.82
N LEU A 10 -15.52 7.44 -45.83
CA LEU A 10 -15.74 8.11 -44.55
C LEU A 10 -16.01 9.60 -44.75
N PRO A 11 -16.88 10.22 -43.94
CA PRO A 11 -16.71 11.60 -43.53
C PRO A 11 -16.22 11.71 -42.08
N HIS A 12 -15.07 12.38 -41.95
CA HIS A 12 -14.58 13.00 -40.73
C HIS A 12 -15.66 13.87 -40.07
N ARG A 13 -15.97 13.62 -38.79
CA ARG A 13 -16.70 14.57 -37.95
C ARG A 13 -15.72 15.30 -37.05
N LYS A 14 -15.28 16.48 -37.50
CA LYS A 14 -14.56 17.45 -36.69
C LYS A 14 -15.54 18.06 -35.68
N PHE A 15 -15.31 17.88 -34.39
CA PHE A 15 -15.94 18.68 -33.35
C PHE A 15 -14.93 19.72 -32.86
N LEU A 16 -15.15 20.95 -33.29
CA LEU A 16 -14.61 22.16 -32.68
C LEU A 16 -15.64 22.64 -31.65
N PHE A 17 -15.29 22.69 -30.37
CA PHE A 17 -15.93 23.60 -29.43
C PHE A 17 -14.86 24.25 -28.56
N SER A 18 -14.73 25.55 -28.80
CA SER A 18 -14.06 26.54 -27.97
C SER A 18 -15.07 27.03 -26.94
N THR A 19 -14.72 27.02 -25.65
CA THR A 19 -15.19 28.00 -24.66
C THR A 19 -14.18 28.07 -23.52
N ALA A 20 -13.55 29.23 -23.37
CA ALA A 20 -12.80 29.62 -22.19
C ALA A 20 -13.76 29.84 -21.02
N ILE A 21 -13.45 29.28 -19.84
CA ILE A 21 -14.09 29.65 -18.59
C ILE A 21 -13.01 30.21 -17.68
N THR A 22 -12.94 31.53 -17.63
CA THR A 22 -12.23 32.30 -16.62
C THR A 22 -13.09 32.28 -15.37
N SER A 23 -12.67 31.60 -14.31
CA SER A 23 -13.35 31.69 -13.00
C SER A 23 -12.36 32.20 -11.97
N ALA A 24 -12.59 33.43 -11.55
CA ALA A 24 -11.94 34.07 -10.42
C ALA A 24 -12.42 33.42 -9.11
N PHE A 25 -11.48 33.03 -8.24
CA PHE A 25 -11.77 32.75 -6.83
C PHE A 25 -11.05 33.78 -5.97
N MET A 26 -11.85 34.57 -5.24
CA MET A 26 -11.43 35.56 -4.28
C MET A 26 -11.73 35.07 -2.86
N ILE A 27 -10.69 35.12 -2.03
CA ILE A 27 -10.61 35.34 -0.58
C ILE A 27 -11.29 34.32 0.35
N LEU A 28 -10.51 33.73 1.28
CA LEU A 28 -10.82 33.92 2.71
C LEU A 28 -9.59 33.74 3.61
N THR A 29 -9.40 34.77 4.42
CA THR A 29 -8.44 34.96 5.50
C THR A 29 -8.76 34.05 6.70
N GLY A 30 -7.72 33.52 7.37
CA GLY A 30 -7.78 33.22 8.80
C GLY A 30 -7.19 31.88 9.23
N CYS A 31 -6.14 31.92 10.05
CA CYS A 31 -6.14 31.48 11.47
C CYS A 31 -4.70 31.51 12.01
N GLN A 32 -4.43 32.38 12.99
CA GLN A 32 -4.37 32.12 14.43
C GLN A 32 -3.01 31.60 14.91
N THR A 33 -2.44 32.41 15.80
CA THR A 33 -1.22 32.25 16.59
C THR A 33 -1.27 31.04 17.52
N VAL A 34 -0.28 30.15 17.38
CA VAL A 34 0.02 29.08 18.34
C VAL A 34 0.80 29.68 19.51
N THR A 35 0.27 29.60 20.73
CA THR A 35 1.00 29.98 21.94
C THR A 35 1.48 28.71 22.65
N HIS A 36 2.78 28.70 22.94
CA HIS A 36 3.52 27.71 23.73
C HIS A 36 2.89 27.46 25.10
N THR A 37 2.88 26.19 25.52
CA THR A 37 2.97 25.84 26.94
C THR A 37 4.11 24.83 27.11
N ASN A 38 5.27 25.34 27.51
CA ASN A 38 6.37 24.50 28.01
C ASN A 38 6.07 24.21 29.48
N ASN A 39 5.73 22.95 29.80
CA ASN A 39 5.71 22.48 31.16
C ASN A 39 7.11 21.96 31.51
N LEU A 40 7.85 22.71 32.32
CA LEU A 40 9.10 22.28 32.92
C LEU A 40 8.77 21.55 34.22
N ASN A 41 9.07 20.25 34.30
CA ASN A 41 9.30 19.64 35.60
C ASN A 41 10.42 18.59 35.55
N ALA A 42 11.50 18.96 36.24
CA ALA A 42 12.48 18.17 36.98
C ALA A 42 12.88 16.78 36.46
N SER A 43 14.10 16.71 35.91
CA SER A 43 14.93 15.50 35.92
C SER A 43 16.04 15.66 36.98
N SER A 44 15.89 14.96 38.11
CA SER A 44 16.97 14.71 39.07
C SER A 44 17.43 13.25 38.97
N LEU A 45 18.73 13.07 38.79
CA LEU A 45 19.45 11.79 38.87
C LEU A 45 19.28 11.15 40.26
N ASN A 46 19.10 9.82 40.34
CA ASN A 46 19.94 8.98 41.20
C ASN A 46 19.87 7.47 40.89
N SER A 47 21.06 6.93 40.65
CA SER A 47 21.67 5.61 40.90
C SER A 47 20.89 4.48 41.60
N SER A 48 21.03 3.29 41.02
CA SER A 48 21.36 1.98 41.63
C SER A 48 20.45 1.38 42.73
N GLN A 49 19.82 0.24 42.44
CA GLN A 49 20.09 -1.04 43.14
C GLN A 49 19.29 -2.22 42.58
N SER A 50 19.99 -3.34 42.41
CA SER A 50 19.50 -4.68 42.09
C SER A 50 18.55 -5.24 43.16
N ALA A 51 17.49 -5.93 42.73
CA ALA A 51 16.94 -7.05 43.49
C ALA A 51 16.23 -8.03 42.54
N VAL A 52 16.73 -9.26 42.58
CA VAL A 52 16.20 -10.51 42.04
C VAL A 52 14.75 -10.77 42.44
N VAL A 53 13.86 -11.14 41.51
CA VAL A 53 12.86 -12.23 41.67
C VAL A 53 12.46 -12.71 40.28
N ALA A 54 12.82 -13.95 39.95
CA ALA A 54 12.18 -14.70 38.87
C ALA A 54 10.78 -15.11 39.34
N ASN A 55 9.74 -14.80 38.56
CA ASN A 55 8.50 -15.55 38.58
C ASN A 55 7.84 -15.50 37.20
N THR A 56 7.69 -16.69 36.63
CA THR A 56 7.03 -17.03 35.38
C THR A 56 5.58 -16.55 35.41
N ALA A 57 5.27 -15.51 34.64
CA ALA A 57 3.90 -15.09 34.33
C ALA A 57 3.61 -15.40 32.85
N PRO A 58 2.41 -15.93 32.52
CA PRO A 58 2.02 -16.13 31.13
C PRO A 58 1.93 -14.76 30.44
N VAL A 59 2.51 -14.69 29.24
CA VAL A 59 2.37 -13.58 28.30
C VAL A 59 0.89 -13.17 28.25
N PRO A 60 0.51 -11.92 28.57
CA PRO A 60 -0.83 -11.47 28.29
C PRO A 60 -0.99 -11.49 26.77
N SER A 61 -1.82 -12.42 26.28
CA SER A 61 -2.35 -12.37 24.94
C SER A 61 -2.88 -10.97 24.69
N ALA A 62 -2.22 -10.26 23.77
CA ALA A 62 -2.66 -8.96 23.31
C ALA A 62 -4.15 -9.06 22.95
N LEU A 63 -4.94 -8.26 23.64
CA LEU A 63 -6.37 -8.09 23.41
C LEU A 63 -6.54 -7.59 21.97
N SER A 64 -6.79 -8.50 21.04
CA SER A 64 -7.26 -8.14 19.71
C SER A 64 -8.68 -7.63 19.87
N THR A 65 -8.84 -6.31 19.91
CA THR A 65 -10.15 -5.67 19.76
C THR A 65 -10.67 -6.08 18.38
N GLN A 66 -11.48 -7.13 18.30
CA GLN A 66 -12.19 -7.53 17.10
C GLN A 66 -13.26 -6.47 16.82
N SER A 67 -12.82 -5.34 16.28
CA SER A 67 -13.68 -4.37 15.63
C SER A 67 -14.26 -5.02 14.36
N LYS A 68 -15.54 -4.76 14.10
CA LYS A 68 -16.30 -5.35 12.99
C LYS A 68 -15.68 -4.89 11.67
N LEU A 69 -14.95 -5.78 11.00
CA LEU A 69 -14.36 -5.48 9.69
C LEU A 69 -15.43 -5.12 8.66
N THR A 70 -15.20 -4.07 7.88
CA THR A 70 -16.09 -3.74 6.74
C THR A 70 -15.97 -4.80 5.63
N PRO A 71 -16.98 -4.94 4.75
CA PRO A 71 -16.89 -5.84 3.59
C PRO A 71 -15.67 -5.56 2.70
N ALA A 72 -15.30 -4.29 2.55
CA ALA A 72 -14.12 -3.85 1.80
C ALA A 72 -12.82 -4.40 2.40
N VAL A 73 -12.65 -4.35 3.72
CA VAL A 73 -11.48 -4.95 4.38
C VAL A 73 -11.51 -6.46 4.24
N GLN A 74 -12.66 -7.11 4.47
CA GLN A 74 -12.78 -8.58 4.42
C GLN A 74 -12.38 -9.15 3.05
N THR A 75 -12.76 -8.50 1.95
CA THR A 75 -12.46 -9.02 0.60
C THR A 75 -10.97 -8.94 0.23
N VAL A 76 -10.21 -8.01 0.81
CA VAL A 76 -8.80 -7.79 0.46
C VAL A 76 -7.82 -8.56 1.33
N ILE A 77 -8.26 -9.11 2.49
CA ILE A 77 -7.38 -9.91 3.34
C ILE A 77 -6.87 -11.13 2.59
N GLY A 78 -5.56 -11.36 2.71
CA GLY A 78 -4.86 -12.47 2.09
C GLY A 78 -3.39 -12.15 1.86
N ASP A 79 -2.72 -13.08 1.21
CA ASP A 79 -1.34 -12.92 0.79
C ASP A 79 -1.30 -12.82 -0.73
N TYR A 80 -0.42 -11.96 -1.23
CA TYR A 80 -0.26 -11.68 -2.64
C TYR A 80 1.21 -11.81 -2.99
N ALA A 81 1.55 -12.23 -4.20
CA ALA A 81 2.94 -12.27 -4.64
C ALA A 81 3.07 -12.02 -6.14
N THR A 82 4.27 -11.65 -6.55
CA THR A 82 4.60 -11.58 -7.98
C THR A 82 4.56 -12.97 -8.61
N ASP A 83 4.33 -13.06 -9.92
CA ASP A 83 4.24 -14.33 -10.65
C ASP A 83 5.50 -15.21 -10.49
N SER A 84 6.67 -14.60 -10.23
CA SER A 84 7.93 -15.31 -9.96
C SER A 84 7.92 -16.13 -8.66
N TYR A 85 6.97 -15.88 -7.75
CA TYR A 85 6.84 -16.59 -6.47
C TYR A 85 6.65 -18.11 -6.62
N ASP A 86 6.00 -18.55 -7.69
CA ASP A 86 5.81 -19.97 -7.98
C ASP A 86 7.14 -20.69 -8.28
N LYS A 87 8.16 -19.94 -8.69
CA LYS A 87 9.50 -20.45 -8.99
C LYS A 87 10.50 -20.22 -7.86
N ARG A 88 10.07 -19.76 -6.68
CA ARG A 88 10.97 -19.45 -5.55
C ARG A 88 11.89 -20.61 -5.14
N GLN A 89 11.44 -21.85 -5.28
CA GLN A 89 12.24 -23.05 -4.96
C GLN A 89 13.39 -23.27 -5.97
N GLN A 90 13.30 -22.67 -7.15
CA GLN A 90 14.34 -22.71 -8.17
C GLN A 90 15.35 -21.55 -8.00
N GLY A 91 15.18 -20.72 -6.96
CA GLY A 91 16.07 -19.60 -6.65
C GLY A 91 15.69 -18.27 -7.30
N TYR A 92 14.49 -18.16 -7.88
CA TYR A 92 14.00 -16.89 -8.43
C TYR A 92 13.69 -15.89 -7.33
N ASP A 93 13.91 -14.63 -7.66
CA ASP A 93 13.51 -13.50 -6.84
C ASP A 93 11.99 -13.36 -6.84
N TRP A 94 11.46 -12.99 -5.68
CA TRP A 94 10.03 -12.83 -5.49
C TRP A 94 9.75 -11.72 -4.50
N VAL A 95 8.59 -11.08 -4.68
CA VAL A 95 8.06 -10.08 -3.76
C VAL A 95 6.66 -10.53 -3.35
N GLY A 96 6.43 -10.50 -2.04
CA GLY A 96 5.22 -10.96 -1.39
C GLY A 96 4.64 -9.87 -0.50
N VAL A 97 3.32 -9.72 -0.51
CA VAL A 97 2.57 -8.73 0.25
C VAL A 97 1.53 -9.45 1.10
N MET A 98 1.70 -9.42 2.41
CA MET A 98 0.74 -9.92 3.38
C MET A 98 -0.20 -8.78 3.79
N VAL A 99 -1.50 -8.98 3.61
CA VAL A 99 -2.54 -8.00 3.96
C VAL A 99 -3.36 -8.55 5.12
N ARG A 100 -3.39 -7.82 6.24
CA ARG A 100 -4.09 -8.19 7.47
C ARG A 100 -5.02 -7.06 7.92
N PRO A 101 -6.10 -7.36 8.63
CA PRO A 101 -6.99 -6.32 9.14
C PRO A 101 -6.30 -5.54 10.25
N PHE A 102 -6.45 -4.21 10.27
CA PHE A 102 -6.01 -3.35 11.36
C PHE A 102 -7.16 -2.55 12.01
N GLY A 103 -8.32 -2.52 11.38
CA GLY A 103 -9.53 -1.88 11.92
C GLY A 103 -10.72 -2.03 10.96
N GLU A 104 -11.74 -1.20 11.12
CA GLU A 104 -12.93 -1.24 10.25
C GLU A 104 -12.61 -0.83 8.81
N ALA A 105 -11.74 0.17 8.64
CA ALA A 105 -11.39 0.78 7.36
C ALA A 105 -9.87 0.84 7.13
N GLU A 106 -9.11 0.03 7.87
CA GLU A 106 -7.65 0.00 7.80
C GLU A 106 -7.11 -1.42 7.65
N ILE A 107 -6.01 -1.53 6.91
CA ILE A 107 -5.25 -2.75 6.73
C ILE A 107 -3.79 -2.55 7.13
N ASP A 108 -3.21 -3.59 7.71
CA ASP A 108 -1.78 -3.75 7.85
C ASP A 108 -1.24 -4.46 6.61
N ILE A 109 -0.16 -3.90 6.06
CA ILE A 109 0.55 -4.45 4.91
C ILE A 109 1.95 -4.79 5.36
N LYS A 110 2.39 -6.01 5.09
CA LYS A 110 3.77 -6.44 5.28
C LYS A 110 4.31 -6.98 3.98
N VAL A 111 5.31 -6.30 3.43
CA VAL A 111 6.02 -6.76 2.24
C VAL A 111 7.23 -7.55 2.68
N ARG A 112 7.47 -8.68 2.02
CA ARG A 112 8.68 -9.46 2.11
C ARG A 112 9.17 -9.72 0.70
N ALA A 113 10.44 -9.53 0.46
CA ALA A 113 11.05 -9.84 -0.83
C ALA A 113 12.30 -10.67 -0.63
N ARG A 114 12.65 -11.48 -1.63
CA ARG A 114 13.93 -12.17 -1.73
C ARG A 114 14.58 -11.72 -3.03
N GLY A 115 15.75 -11.09 -2.90
CA GLY A 115 16.62 -10.72 -4.04
C GLY A 115 17.95 -11.50 -4.08
N ASP A 116 18.22 -12.36 -3.09
CA ASP A 116 19.36 -13.29 -3.07
C ASP A 116 19.01 -14.48 -2.15
N ILE A 117 19.49 -15.68 -2.50
CA ILE A 117 19.43 -16.88 -1.65
C ILE A 117 20.26 -16.70 -0.38
N LYS A 118 21.37 -15.97 -0.47
CA LYS A 118 22.42 -15.90 0.55
C LYS A 118 22.37 -14.64 1.42
N ASN A 119 21.65 -13.61 0.99
CA ASN A 119 21.60 -12.32 1.68
C ASN A 119 20.17 -11.81 1.84
N PRO A 120 19.89 -11.12 2.96
CA PRO A 120 18.60 -11.17 3.59
C PRO A 120 17.51 -10.46 2.79
N SER A 121 16.35 -11.10 2.91
CA SER A 121 15.05 -10.63 2.50
C SER A 121 14.79 -9.19 2.91
N CYS A 122 14.33 -8.38 1.97
CA CYS A 122 13.83 -7.04 2.23
C CYS A 122 12.46 -7.13 2.90
N SER A 123 12.19 -6.21 3.83
CA SER A 123 10.91 -6.15 4.55
C SER A 123 10.42 -4.73 4.69
N TYR A 124 9.11 -4.54 4.48
CA TYR A 124 8.40 -3.31 4.77
C TYR A 124 7.14 -3.62 5.55
N GLU A 125 6.77 -2.74 6.46
CA GLU A 125 5.50 -2.79 7.15
C GLU A 125 4.86 -1.40 7.10
N GLY A 126 3.57 -1.35 6.81
CA GLY A 126 2.82 -0.11 6.67
C GLY A 126 1.35 -0.30 6.95
N LYS A 127 0.66 0.81 7.23
CA LYS A 127 -0.79 0.86 7.41
C LYS A 127 -1.40 1.56 6.23
N ALA A 128 -2.51 1.06 5.71
CA ALA A 128 -3.25 1.73 4.65
C ALA A 128 -4.72 1.92 5.04
N THR A 129 -5.25 3.08 4.65
CA THR A 129 -6.61 3.50 4.95
C THR A 129 -7.49 3.36 3.70
N LEU A 130 -8.72 2.89 3.88
CA LEU A 130 -9.69 2.71 2.79
C LEU A 130 -10.08 4.05 2.18
N MET A 131 -9.91 4.17 0.87
CA MET A 131 -10.30 5.37 0.10
C MET A 131 -11.66 5.22 -0.56
N GLY A 132 -12.02 4.01 -0.96
CA GLY A 132 -13.28 3.75 -1.62
C GLY A 132 -13.34 2.37 -2.26
N GLN A 133 -14.52 2.05 -2.77
CA GLN A 133 -14.79 0.82 -3.49
C GLN A 133 -15.76 1.11 -4.64
N ASP A 134 -15.41 0.68 -5.85
CA ASP A 134 -16.29 0.73 -7.02
C ASP A 134 -16.05 -0.46 -7.97
N LEU A 135 -16.93 -0.67 -8.96
CA LEU A 135 -16.85 -1.80 -9.88
C LEU A 135 -15.72 -1.67 -10.92
N ALA A 136 -15.36 -0.45 -11.31
CA ALA A 136 -14.32 -0.20 -12.31
C ALA A 136 -12.92 -0.41 -11.72
N HIS A 137 -12.68 0.02 -10.49
CA HIS A 137 -11.37 0.00 -9.86
C HIS A 137 -11.24 -1.02 -8.73
N GLY A 138 -12.33 -1.60 -8.23
CA GLY A 138 -12.28 -2.51 -7.08
C GLY A 138 -12.17 -1.74 -5.76
N VAL A 139 -11.43 -2.28 -4.79
CA VAL A 139 -11.21 -1.64 -3.48
C VAL A 139 -9.87 -0.91 -3.49
N ILE A 140 -9.84 0.36 -3.10
CA ILE A 140 -8.63 1.17 -3.08
C ILE A 140 -8.28 1.56 -1.65
N PHE A 141 -7.05 1.29 -1.24
CA PHE A 141 -6.45 1.80 -0.02
C PHE A 141 -5.32 2.77 -0.35
N GLN A 142 -5.01 3.67 0.58
CA GLN A 142 -3.91 4.62 0.49
C GLN A 142 -2.97 4.47 1.67
N THR A 143 -1.67 4.59 1.42
CA THR A 143 -0.63 4.70 2.44
C THR A 143 0.42 5.73 2.02
N VAL A 144 1.38 5.99 2.90
CA VAL A 144 2.59 6.74 2.59
C VAL A 144 3.78 5.79 2.69
N ALA A 145 4.48 5.61 1.57
CA ALA A 145 5.70 4.83 1.48
C ALA A 145 6.79 5.70 0.85
N ASN A 146 7.98 5.74 1.46
CA ASN A 146 9.11 6.58 1.02
C ASN A 146 8.71 8.04 0.74
N ASN A 147 7.95 8.64 1.66
CA ASN A 147 7.46 10.02 1.56
C ASN A 147 6.53 10.31 0.36
N SER A 148 6.04 9.28 -0.33
CA SER A 148 5.08 9.41 -1.42
C SER A 148 3.76 8.73 -1.11
N VAL A 149 2.68 9.32 -1.62
CA VAL A 149 1.34 8.73 -1.62
C VAL A 149 1.34 7.49 -2.51
N THR A 150 1.05 6.35 -1.90
CA THR A 150 0.98 5.04 -2.53
C THR A 150 -0.45 4.51 -2.46
N PHE A 151 -0.94 4.00 -3.57
CA PHE A 151 -2.26 3.40 -3.72
C PHE A 151 -2.12 1.87 -3.81
N LEU A 152 -3.00 1.18 -3.10
CA LEU A 152 -3.16 -0.27 -3.18
C LEU A 152 -4.54 -0.56 -3.74
N GLN A 153 -4.59 -1.01 -4.97
CA GLN A 153 -5.82 -1.35 -5.67
C GLN A 153 -6.02 -2.86 -5.69
N PHE A 154 -7.14 -3.32 -5.14
CA PHE A 154 -7.51 -4.73 -5.11
C PHE A 154 -8.69 -4.99 -6.03
N LYS A 155 -8.49 -5.83 -7.05
CA LYS A 155 -9.53 -6.18 -8.02
C LYS A 155 -9.28 -7.57 -8.59
N ASP A 156 -10.32 -8.40 -8.70
CA ASP A 156 -10.28 -9.70 -9.37
C ASP A 156 -9.15 -10.63 -8.87
N GLY A 157 -8.87 -10.61 -7.55
CA GLY A 157 -7.79 -11.42 -6.96
C GLY A 157 -6.38 -10.88 -7.21
N LYS A 158 -6.26 -9.68 -7.75
CA LYS A 158 -5.00 -8.99 -8.01
C LYS A 158 -4.86 -7.77 -7.10
N LEU A 159 -3.67 -7.57 -6.57
CA LEU A 159 -3.23 -6.34 -5.92
C LEU A 159 -2.31 -5.58 -6.89
N THR A 160 -2.63 -4.33 -7.17
CA THR A 160 -1.75 -3.40 -7.87
C THR A 160 -1.28 -2.32 -6.90
N ILE A 161 0.03 -2.15 -6.76
CA ILE A 161 0.65 -1.08 -5.97
C ILE A 161 1.22 -0.04 -6.94
N ASP A 162 0.80 1.21 -6.80
CA ASP A 162 1.33 2.33 -7.58
C ASP A 162 1.44 3.58 -6.70
N SER A 163 2.15 4.59 -7.17
CA SER A 163 2.39 5.85 -6.47
C SER A 163 2.36 7.00 -7.47
N GLN A 164 1.97 8.19 -7.01
CA GLN A 164 2.08 9.41 -7.84
C GLN A 164 3.53 9.67 -8.24
N ASP A 165 4.47 9.42 -7.31
CA ASP A 165 5.89 9.33 -7.61
C ASP A 165 6.30 7.86 -7.72
N LYS A 166 6.40 7.37 -8.95
CA LYS A 166 6.83 5.99 -9.23
C LYS A 166 8.26 5.72 -8.76
N THR A 167 9.10 6.75 -8.71
CA THR A 167 10.49 6.59 -8.28
C THR A 167 10.60 6.36 -6.78
N ALA A 168 9.64 6.84 -6.00
CA ALA A 168 9.55 6.57 -4.57
C ALA A 168 9.36 5.07 -4.26
N LEU A 169 8.84 4.28 -5.20
CA LEU A 169 8.68 2.83 -5.04
C LEU A 169 9.87 2.02 -5.56
N ASN A 170 10.86 2.68 -6.17
CA ASN A 170 12.11 2.02 -6.57
C ASN A 170 13.02 1.84 -5.36
N TYR A 171 13.91 0.85 -5.44
CA TYR A 171 14.91 0.58 -4.40
C TYR A 171 14.30 0.34 -3.01
N PHE A 172 13.06 -0.16 -2.97
CA PHE A 172 12.42 -0.54 -1.71
C PHE A 172 13.23 -1.62 -0.98
N CYS A 173 13.99 -2.39 -1.76
CA CYS A 173 14.94 -3.38 -1.32
C CYS A 173 16.35 -3.01 -1.78
N SER A 174 17.38 -3.30 -0.97
CA SER A 174 18.79 -2.96 -1.22
C SER A 174 19.36 -3.53 -2.54
N GLY A 175 18.64 -4.45 -3.18
CA GLY A 175 18.95 -5.00 -4.51
C GLY A 175 18.34 -4.25 -5.70
N GLY A 176 17.55 -3.20 -5.46
CA GLY A 176 16.90 -2.43 -6.53
C GLY A 176 15.50 -2.90 -6.92
N ASP A 177 14.91 -3.86 -6.18
CA ASP A 177 13.53 -4.28 -6.43
C ASP A 177 12.55 -3.12 -6.22
N THR A 178 11.62 -3.01 -7.16
CA THR A 178 10.56 -2.01 -7.15
C THR A 178 9.31 -2.60 -6.48
N LEU A 179 8.74 -1.86 -5.52
CA LEU A 179 7.48 -2.24 -4.88
C LEU A 179 6.27 -2.01 -5.78
N ALA A 180 6.36 -1.06 -6.72
CA ALA A 180 5.31 -0.84 -7.70
C ALA A 180 5.14 -2.07 -8.59
N GLY A 181 3.90 -2.48 -8.82
CA GLY A 181 3.62 -3.63 -9.66
C GLY A 181 2.35 -4.37 -9.28
N ASP A 182 2.25 -5.55 -9.86
CA ASP A 182 1.09 -6.42 -9.82
C ASP A 182 1.39 -7.71 -9.05
N TYR A 183 0.46 -8.10 -8.18
CA TYR A 183 0.60 -9.22 -7.27
C TYR A 183 -0.66 -10.08 -7.31
N GLN A 184 -0.50 -11.38 -7.52
CA GLN A 184 -1.59 -12.34 -7.53
C GLN A 184 -1.89 -12.82 -6.13
N LYS A 185 -3.17 -12.90 -5.76
CA LYS A 185 -3.60 -13.48 -4.50
C LYS A 185 -3.23 -14.96 -4.47
N LEU A 186 -2.53 -15.36 -3.43
CA LEU A 186 -2.14 -16.73 -3.19
C LEU A 186 -3.32 -17.52 -2.62
N ALA A 187 -3.45 -18.79 -3.03
CA ALA A 187 -4.42 -19.72 -2.46
C ALA A 187 -4.05 -20.15 -1.02
N SER A 188 -2.77 -20.03 -0.67
CA SER A 188 -2.20 -20.36 0.64
C SER A 188 -1.44 -19.18 1.23
N GLN A 189 -1.08 -19.28 2.51
CA GLN A 189 -0.23 -18.29 3.14
C GLN A 189 1.14 -18.19 2.46
N LEU A 190 1.71 -16.98 2.44
CA LEU A 190 3.04 -16.71 1.95
C LEU A 190 4.09 -17.42 2.82
N VAL A 191 4.81 -18.34 2.20
CA VAL A 191 5.94 -19.05 2.80
C VAL A 191 7.25 -18.35 2.44
N LEU A 192 8.03 -18.04 3.47
CA LEU A 192 9.39 -17.47 3.37
C LEU A 192 10.37 -18.65 3.35
N SER A 193 10.77 -19.10 2.15
CA SER A 193 11.70 -20.23 1.96
C SER A 193 12.93 -19.80 1.17
#